data_AF-A0AAN6LQ10-F1
#
_entry.id   AF-A0AAN6LQ10-F1
#
_cell.length_a   1.000
_cell.length_b   1.000
_cell.length_c   1.000
_cell.angle_alpha   90.00
_cell.angle_beta   90.00
_cell.angle_gamma   90.00
#
_symmetry.space_group_name_H-M   'P 1'
#
loop_
_entity.id
_entity.type
_entity.pdbx_description
1 polymer ?
#
loop_
_entity_poly.entity_id
_entity_poly.type
_entity_poly.pdbx_seq_one_letter_code
_entity_poly.pdbx_strand_id
1 'polypeptide(L)'
;MSTTLNAHTTVGLFKERFSNGKTKSELKEAVESAEYFLCGSQQSPIRIEEQQIRRLFDEDPVQLRDRWLPLRQRLHNTRRQYTFSLFAQTFFAVVAWVLTIVGSYVTSLGQHSEALLLSSGTLWTWLVPLVLGWMAVGVQSREDTVRAAIQGEIKRGEYAPLKAIEATSGFLDHRIPIRDAFWMKVQGDEARQGPVYNYARILTYPKLRDRIVEEFEGKLRALHQLEKRADPGEEPGNMLEPNYPSHDSASASTQVSSDISRKTQRVKTTLVESGQTTDTVGEPYMKWGEVSLSSEWKWNFLVANSVAVFLQWGVTGSAVVISYLTEVRGLGCRSGSYLLYGIMATTAHILLLISVFLSHHVMLIYQEARHTGQDVDHDHARYTVHKWIGRLAVLTRFLGKFTAMVNSVWIILSSIFELIGFYESCWCTGTALGLKDRAWVVLFVSGDRMREEAEPSWIGGLAMSLLTIFIMYSISKGYSWGHTN
;
A
#
# COMPACT_ATOMS: atom_id res chain seq x y z
N MET A 1 -4.94 -0.09 -6.59
CA MET A 1 -4.95 -1.56 -6.77
C MET A 1 -3.95 -2.27 -5.85
N SER A 2 -2.64 -1.97 -5.91
CA SER A 2 -1.64 -2.63 -5.03
C SER A 2 -2.03 -2.64 -3.55
N THR A 3 -2.51 -1.52 -3.00
CA THR A 3 -2.97 -1.44 -1.61
C THR A 3 -4.16 -2.35 -1.31
N THR A 4 -5.12 -2.44 -2.23
CA THR A 4 -6.30 -3.30 -2.10
C THR A 4 -5.91 -4.79 -2.13
N LEU A 5 -5.02 -5.16 -3.05
CA LEU A 5 -4.50 -6.52 -3.16
C LEU A 5 -3.73 -6.93 -1.91
N ASN A 6 -2.85 -6.05 -1.42
CA ASN A 6 -2.11 -6.27 -0.18
C ASN A 6 -3.04 -6.42 1.02
N ALA A 7 -4.09 -5.61 1.13
CA ALA A 7 -5.11 -5.77 2.17
C ALA A 7 -5.81 -7.14 2.04
N HIS A 8 -6.28 -7.49 0.84
CA HIS A 8 -6.92 -8.79 0.59
C HIS A 8 -6.03 -9.97 0.97
N THR A 9 -4.75 -9.97 0.56
CA THR A 9 -3.80 -11.02 0.95
C THR A 9 -3.54 -11.03 2.45
N THR A 10 -3.50 -9.86 3.10
CA THR A 10 -3.36 -9.76 4.57
C THR A 10 -4.54 -10.43 5.27
N VAL A 11 -5.77 -10.07 4.92
CA VAL A 11 -7.00 -10.68 5.46
C VAL A 11 -7.01 -12.19 5.23
N GLY A 12 -6.67 -12.63 4.01
CA GLY A 12 -6.61 -14.05 3.65
C GLY A 12 -5.62 -14.83 4.53
N LEU A 13 -4.42 -14.28 4.74
CA LEU A 13 -3.39 -14.88 5.57
C LEU A 13 -3.81 -14.98 7.04
N PHE A 14 -4.39 -13.91 7.59
CA PHE A 14 -4.89 -13.92 8.97
C PHE A 14 -6.02 -14.94 9.16
N LYS A 15 -6.96 -15.01 8.21
CA LYS A 15 -8.05 -15.99 8.22
C LYS A 15 -7.51 -17.43 8.14
N GLU A 16 -6.58 -17.70 7.24
CA GLU A 16 -5.98 -19.04 7.11
C GLU A 16 -5.27 -19.48 8.40
N ARG A 17 -4.51 -18.59 9.03
CA ARG A 17 -3.68 -18.92 10.19
C ARG A 17 -4.42 -18.90 11.52
N PHE A 18 -5.46 -18.08 11.66
CA PHE A 18 -6.11 -17.82 12.96
C PHE A 18 -7.60 -18.13 13.03
N SER A 19 -8.25 -18.60 11.95
CA SER A 19 -9.70 -18.93 11.95
C SER A 19 -10.09 -20.17 12.76
N ASN A 20 -9.13 -20.94 13.29
CA ASN A 20 -9.45 -22.11 14.11
C ASN A 20 -10.04 -21.67 15.47
N GLY A 21 -11.29 -22.06 15.74
CA GLY A 21 -12.10 -21.62 16.89
C GLY A 21 -11.61 -22.04 18.29
N LYS A 22 -10.33 -22.37 18.46
CA LYS A 22 -9.70 -22.69 19.75
C LYS A 22 -8.90 -21.52 20.34
N THR A 23 -8.82 -20.39 19.65
CA THR A 23 -8.11 -19.20 20.14
C THR A 23 -8.91 -18.55 21.26
N LYS A 24 -8.26 -18.22 22.39
CA LYS A 24 -8.86 -17.42 23.47
C LYS A 24 -9.46 -16.12 22.91
N SER A 25 -10.61 -15.71 23.44
CA SER A 25 -11.37 -14.56 22.92
C SER A 25 -10.52 -13.28 22.85
N GLU A 26 -9.65 -13.05 23.84
CA GLU A 26 -8.83 -11.84 23.90
C GLU A 26 -7.72 -11.84 22.83
N LEU A 27 -7.10 -13.00 22.59
CA LEU A 27 -6.10 -13.13 21.54
C LEU A 27 -6.73 -12.98 20.16
N LYS A 28 -7.95 -13.49 19.97
CA LYS A 28 -8.70 -13.30 18.73
C LYS A 28 -8.94 -11.81 18.44
N GLU A 29 -9.38 -11.03 19.43
CA GLU A 29 -9.57 -9.59 19.28
C GLU A 29 -8.26 -8.83 18.98
N ALA A 30 -7.14 -9.26 19.57
CA ALA A 30 -5.81 -8.71 19.27
C ALA A 30 -5.40 -8.98 17.82
N VAL A 31 -5.62 -10.21 17.34
CA VAL A 31 -5.37 -10.64 15.96
C VAL A 31 -6.19 -9.82 14.96
N GLU A 32 -7.50 -9.69 15.19
CA GLU A 32 -8.39 -8.87 14.34
C GLU A 32 -7.97 -7.38 14.35
N SER A 33 -7.49 -6.88 15.48
CA SER A 33 -7.01 -5.50 15.60
C SER A 33 -5.69 -5.27 14.86
N ALA A 34 -4.79 -6.24 14.88
CA ALA A 34 -3.54 -6.20 14.12
C ALA A 34 -3.78 -6.32 12.60
N GLU A 35 -4.70 -7.19 12.18
CA GLU A 35 -5.14 -7.30 10.79
C GLU A 35 -5.68 -5.96 10.27
N TYR A 36 -6.59 -5.33 11.05
CA TYR A 36 -7.14 -4.03 10.73
C TYR A 36 -6.05 -2.96 10.62
N PHE A 37 -5.11 -2.95 11.57
CA PHE A 37 -3.97 -2.03 11.56
C PHE A 37 -3.11 -2.21 10.31
N LEU A 38 -2.74 -3.44 9.95
CA LEU A 38 -1.94 -3.72 8.75
C LEU A 38 -2.63 -3.23 7.49
N CYS A 39 -3.93 -3.51 7.34
CA CYS A 39 -4.70 -3.04 6.20
C CYS A 39 -4.74 -1.51 6.10
N GLY A 40 -4.95 -0.82 7.24
CA GLY A 40 -5.12 0.64 7.30
C GLY A 40 -3.83 1.46 7.36
N SER A 41 -2.69 0.84 7.69
CA SER A 41 -1.39 1.51 7.88
C SER A 41 -0.49 1.53 6.64
N GLN A 42 -0.90 0.90 5.53
CA GLN A 42 -0.16 0.83 4.26
C GLN A 42 0.30 2.18 3.70
N GLN A 43 -0.37 3.27 4.09
CA GLN A 43 -0.08 4.64 3.69
C GLN A 43 1.09 5.27 4.45
N SER A 44 1.62 4.59 5.46
CA SER A 44 2.72 5.06 6.29
C SER A 44 3.91 4.10 6.20
N PRO A 45 5.15 4.60 6.22
CA PRO A 45 6.30 3.73 6.50
C PRO A 45 6.19 3.29 7.96
N ILE A 46 6.15 1.98 8.20
CA ILE A 46 6.05 1.40 9.54
C ILE A 46 7.35 0.63 9.84
N ARG A 47 7.89 0.87 11.04
CA ARG A 47 9.07 0.20 11.57
C ARG A 47 8.69 -0.64 12.78
N ILE A 48 9.36 -1.79 12.91
CA ILE A 48 9.28 -2.65 14.09
C ILE A 48 10.59 -2.53 14.88
N GLU A 49 10.50 -2.20 16.17
CA GLU A 49 11.61 -2.33 17.11
C GLU A 49 11.62 -3.75 17.68
N GLU A 50 12.66 -4.53 17.38
CA GLU A 50 12.60 -5.99 17.58
C GLU A 50 12.55 -6.39 19.06
N GLN A 51 13.21 -5.64 19.93
CA GLN A 51 13.15 -5.92 21.37
C GLN A 51 11.77 -5.60 21.95
N GLN A 52 11.14 -4.51 21.52
CA GLN A 52 9.85 -4.09 22.03
C GLN A 52 8.71 -4.94 21.47
N ILE A 53 8.80 -5.38 20.21
CA ILE A 53 7.79 -6.29 19.67
C ILE A 53 7.85 -7.64 20.39
N ARG A 54 9.05 -8.20 20.62
CA ARG A 54 9.18 -9.45 21.40
C ARG A 54 8.60 -9.30 22.79
N ARG A 55 8.94 -8.20 23.50
CA ARG A 55 8.34 -7.89 24.82
C ARG A 55 6.82 -7.78 24.77
N LEU A 56 6.27 -7.13 23.76
CA LEU A 56 4.82 -7.00 23.57
C LEU A 56 4.16 -8.38 23.41
N PHE A 57 4.79 -9.30 22.67
CA PHE A 57 4.26 -10.66 22.50
C PHE A 57 4.59 -11.60 23.67
N ASP A 58 5.51 -11.25 24.57
CA ASP A 58 5.72 -11.97 25.82
C ASP A 58 4.60 -11.72 26.85
N GLU A 59 3.91 -10.56 26.77
CA GLU A 59 2.78 -10.18 27.64
C GLU A 59 1.59 -11.16 27.58
N ASP A 60 0.74 -11.17 28.62
CA ASP A 60 -0.47 -11.99 28.64
C ASP A 60 -1.45 -11.61 27.51
N PRO A 61 -2.29 -12.56 27.02
CA PRO A 61 -3.25 -12.29 25.94
C PRO A 61 -4.18 -11.09 26.19
N VAL A 62 -4.52 -10.83 27.45
CA VAL A 62 -5.35 -9.67 27.86
C VAL A 62 -4.60 -8.36 27.63
N GLN A 63 -3.34 -8.28 28.06
CA GLN A 63 -2.52 -7.08 27.88
C GLN A 63 -2.25 -6.83 26.39
N LEU A 64 -1.97 -7.90 25.63
CA LEU A 64 -1.80 -7.81 24.19
C LEU A 64 -3.06 -7.22 23.50
N ARG A 65 -4.26 -7.68 23.88
CA ARG A 65 -5.52 -7.07 23.42
C ARG A 65 -5.61 -5.59 23.78
N ASP A 66 -5.33 -5.24 25.04
CA ASP A 66 -5.43 -3.86 25.54
C ASP A 66 -4.43 -2.91 24.87
N ARG A 67 -3.39 -3.45 24.22
CA ARG A 67 -2.43 -2.71 23.40
C ARG A 67 -2.91 -2.51 21.95
N TRP A 68 -3.45 -3.55 21.32
CA TRP A 68 -3.88 -3.52 19.91
C TRP A 68 -5.27 -2.91 19.69
N LEU A 69 -6.20 -3.12 20.62
CA LEU A 69 -7.59 -2.65 20.48
C LEU A 69 -7.71 -1.11 20.43
N PRO A 70 -7.04 -0.33 21.30
CA PRO A 70 -7.06 1.13 21.19
C PRO A 70 -6.41 1.63 19.90
N LEU A 71 -5.39 0.93 19.37
CA LEU A 71 -4.75 1.28 18.11
C LEU A 71 -5.74 1.13 16.94
N ARG A 72 -6.50 0.04 16.90
CA ARG A 72 -7.60 -0.15 15.92
C ARG A 72 -8.60 0.99 16.00
N GLN A 73 -9.06 1.34 17.19
CA GLN A 73 -10.05 2.41 17.39
C GLN A 73 -9.52 3.78 16.93
N ARG A 74 -8.28 4.13 17.30
CA ARG A 74 -7.65 5.39 16.87
C ARG A 74 -7.49 5.45 15.35
N LEU A 75 -7.06 4.37 14.72
CA LEU A 75 -6.89 4.29 13.27
C LEU A 75 -8.24 4.33 12.52
N HIS A 76 -9.29 3.74 13.11
CA HIS A 76 -10.64 3.82 12.56
C HIS A 76 -11.14 5.27 12.55
N ASN A 77 -10.91 6.01 13.63
CA ASN A 77 -11.34 7.39 13.77
C ASN A 77 -10.63 8.36 12.81
N THR A 78 -9.43 8.01 12.32
CA THR A 78 -8.69 8.84 11.37
C THR A 78 -9.09 8.61 9.91
N ARG A 79 -9.89 7.57 9.62
CA ARG A 79 -10.27 7.19 8.25
C ARG A 79 -11.12 8.29 7.61
N ARG A 80 -10.87 8.56 6.32
CA ARG A 80 -11.68 9.49 5.55
C ARG A 80 -13.09 8.93 5.34
N GLN A 81 -14.08 9.64 5.84
CA GLN A 81 -15.49 9.31 5.63
C GLN A 81 -15.98 9.78 4.27
N TYR A 82 -17.05 9.15 3.77
CA TYR A 82 -17.75 9.62 2.59
C TYR A 82 -18.43 10.95 2.90
N THR A 83 -17.95 12.02 2.27
CA THR A 83 -18.57 13.34 2.39
C THR A 83 -19.69 13.49 1.35
N PHE A 84 -20.79 14.17 1.70
CA PHE A 84 -21.85 14.49 0.74
C PHE A 84 -21.32 15.27 -0.48
N SER A 85 -20.35 16.17 -0.28
CA SER A 85 -19.71 16.93 -1.35
C SER A 85 -19.05 16.02 -2.40
N LEU A 86 -18.32 14.99 -1.97
CA LEU A 86 -17.71 14.01 -2.88
C LEU A 86 -18.77 13.26 -3.70
N PHE A 87 -19.86 12.84 -3.05
CA PHE A 87 -20.96 12.16 -3.73
C PHE A 87 -21.60 13.08 -4.78
N ALA A 88 -21.94 14.31 -4.40
CA ALA A 88 -22.53 15.29 -5.31
C ALA A 88 -21.61 15.58 -6.50
N GLN A 89 -20.31 15.83 -6.27
CA GLN A 89 -19.34 16.08 -7.35
C GLN A 89 -19.24 14.90 -8.32
N THR A 90 -19.14 13.68 -7.79
CA THR A 90 -19.06 12.47 -8.62
C THR A 90 -20.36 12.26 -9.40
N PHE A 91 -21.51 12.45 -8.75
CA PHE A 91 -22.83 12.32 -9.38
C PHE A 91 -23.01 13.32 -10.51
N PHE A 92 -22.76 14.62 -10.28
CA PHE A 92 -22.90 15.64 -11.31
C PHE A 92 -21.91 15.45 -12.45
N ALA A 93 -20.68 14.99 -12.18
CA ALA A 93 -19.72 14.68 -13.25
C ALA A 93 -20.20 13.53 -14.15
N VAL A 94 -20.76 12.46 -13.55
CA VAL A 94 -21.32 11.33 -14.31
C VAL A 94 -22.55 11.76 -15.11
N VAL A 95 -23.47 12.52 -14.49
CA VAL A 95 -24.66 13.03 -15.18
C VAL A 95 -24.28 13.96 -16.33
N ALA A 96 -23.35 14.89 -16.13
CA ALA A 96 -22.87 15.77 -17.18
C ALA A 96 -22.25 14.98 -18.35
N TRP A 97 -21.45 13.95 -18.06
CA TRP A 97 -20.88 13.09 -19.08
C TRP A 97 -21.96 12.30 -19.87
N VAL A 98 -22.95 11.73 -19.17
CA VAL A 98 -24.09 11.05 -19.83
C VAL A 98 -24.91 12.01 -20.68
N LEU A 99 -25.20 13.20 -20.19
CA LEU A 99 -25.90 14.24 -20.95
C LEU A 99 -25.10 14.68 -22.17
N THR A 100 -23.77 14.72 -22.08
CA THR A 100 -22.88 14.99 -23.22
C THR A 100 -23.03 13.91 -24.28
N ILE A 101 -23.02 12.62 -23.89
CA ILE A 101 -23.26 11.52 -24.82
C ILE A 101 -24.63 11.67 -25.49
N VAL A 102 -25.70 11.84 -24.70
CA VAL A 102 -27.06 11.97 -25.24
C VAL A 102 -27.16 13.17 -26.17
N GLY A 103 -26.62 14.32 -25.80
CA GLY A 103 -26.58 15.53 -26.61
C GLY A 103 -25.88 15.30 -27.94
N SER A 104 -24.68 14.73 -27.93
CA SER A 104 -23.90 14.43 -29.13
C SER A 104 -24.60 13.42 -30.06
N TYR A 105 -25.40 12.49 -29.52
CA TYR A 105 -26.18 11.53 -30.33
C TYR A 105 -27.50 12.10 -30.87
N VAL A 106 -28.21 12.91 -30.08
CA VAL A 106 -29.55 13.40 -30.43
C VAL A 106 -29.50 14.61 -31.35
N THR A 107 -28.54 15.52 -31.15
CA THR A 107 -28.57 16.85 -31.78
C THR A 107 -27.65 16.98 -33.00
N SER A 108 -26.50 16.30 -33.02
CA SER A 108 -25.41 16.68 -33.94
C SER A 108 -24.40 15.56 -34.21
N LEU A 109 -24.87 14.33 -34.49
CA LEU A 109 -23.98 13.25 -34.94
C LEU A 109 -23.22 13.67 -36.21
N GLY A 110 -21.89 13.63 -36.13
CA GLY A 110 -21.00 14.03 -37.24
C GLY A 110 -20.50 15.49 -37.21
N GLN A 111 -20.93 16.33 -36.25
CA GLN A 111 -20.35 17.68 -36.09
C GLN A 111 -19.02 17.65 -35.33
N HIS A 112 -18.07 18.47 -35.79
CA HIS A 112 -16.71 18.58 -35.25
C HIS A 112 -16.67 18.93 -33.75
N SER A 113 -17.54 19.86 -33.31
CA SER A 113 -17.60 20.33 -31.91
C SER A 113 -18.09 19.25 -30.96
N GLU A 114 -19.02 18.39 -31.38
CA GLU A 114 -19.56 17.32 -30.54
C GLU A 114 -18.57 16.16 -30.37
N ALA A 115 -17.85 15.81 -31.44
CA ALA A 115 -16.75 14.84 -31.37
C ALA A 115 -15.68 15.25 -30.34
N LEU A 116 -15.46 16.56 -30.26
CA LEU A 116 -14.49 17.22 -29.40
C LEU A 116 -14.89 17.08 -27.92
N LEU A 117 -16.14 17.44 -27.59
CA LEU A 117 -16.68 17.26 -26.24
C LEU A 117 -16.71 15.78 -25.84
N LEU A 118 -17.12 14.89 -26.74
CA LEU A 118 -17.24 13.46 -26.46
C LEU A 118 -15.88 12.82 -26.17
N SER A 119 -14.89 13.08 -27.01
CA SER A 119 -13.56 12.49 -26.85
C SER A 119 -12.83 13.05 -25.63
N SER A 120 -12.92 14.36 -25.39
CA SER A 120 -12.29 15.01 -24.24
C SER A 120 -12.95 14.57 -22.94
N GLY A 121 -14.29 14.58 -22.88
CA GLY A 121 -15.04 14.09 -21.73
C GLY A 121 -14.74 12.62 -21.41
N THR A 122 -14.62 11.78 -22.44
CA THR A 122 -14.23 10.36 -22.29
C THR A 122 -12.84 10.21 -21.68
N LEU A 123 -11.87 11.03 -22.08
CA LEU A 123 -10.52 11.00 -21.54
C LEU A 123 -10.47 11.27 -20.03
N TRP A 124 -11.39 12.07 -19.47
CA TRP A 124 -11.40 12.37 -18.04
C TRP A 124 -12.10 11.31 -17.18
N THR A 125 -12.75 10.31 -17.80
CA THR A 125 -13.53 9.30 -17.07
C THR A 125 -12.71 8.40 -16.14
N TRP A 126 -11.39 8.27 -16.35
CA TRP A 126 -10.51 7.51 -15.45
C TRP A 126 -10.46 8.09 -14.02
N LEU A 127 -10.81 9.37 -13.84
CA LEU A 127 -10.90 9.99 -12.51
C LEU A 127 -11.94 9.29 -11.62
N VAL A 128 -13.03 8.79 -12.21
CA VAL A 128 -14.12 8.13 -11.48
C VAL A 128 -13.61 6.87 -10.74
N PRO A 129 -13.06 5.85 -11.43
CA PRO A 129 -12.53 4.67 -10.75
C PRO A 129 -11.32 5.00 -9.86
N LEU A 130 -10.52 6.04 -10.18
CA LEU A 130 -9.42 6.47 -9.32
C LEU A 130 -9.93 7.00 -7.97
N VAL A 131 -10.87 7.94 -7.99
CA VAL A 131 -11.44 8.56 -6.78
C VAL A 131 -12.20 7.53 -5.95
N LEU A 132 -13.07 6.74 -6.58
CA LEU A 132 -13.81 5.67 -5.90
C LEU A 132 -12.86 4.61 -5.33
N GLY A 133 -11.80 4.25 -6.06
CA GLY A 133 -10.78 3.31 -5.59
C GLY A 133 -10.06 3.81 -4.35
N TRP A 134 -9.69 5.09 -4.28
CA TRP A 134 -9.09 5.68 -3.08
C TRP A 134 -10.04 5.66 -1.88
N MET A 135 -11.31 5.92 -2.10
CA MET A 135 -12.32 5.85 -1.03
C MET A 135 -12.54 4.41 -0.55
N ALA A 136 -12.63 3.45 -1.47
CA ALA A 136 -12.82 2.04 -1.14
C ALA A 136 -11.66 1.49 -0.29
N VAL A 137 -10.43 1.86 -0.62
CA VAL A 137 -9.23 1.48 0.15
C VAL A 137 -9.20 2.09 1.56
N GLY A 138 -9.96 3.15 1.82
CA GLY A 138 -10.01 3.77 3.14
C GLY A 138 -8.77 4.62 3.44
N VAL A 139 -8.51 5.63 2.60
CA VAL A 139 -7.44 6.59 2.87
C VAL A 139 -7.64 7.33 4.18
N GLN A 140 -6.54 7.67 4.84
CA GLN A 140 -6.59 8.46 6.06
C GLN A 140 -6.92 9.92 5.73
N SER A 141 -7.60 10.61 6.65
CA SER A 141 -8.15 11.95 6.42
C SER A 141 -7.11 13.07 6.42
N ARG A 142 -6.01 12.92 7.17
CA ARG A 142 -4.95 13.92 7.33
C ARG A 142 -3.55 13.29 7.29
N GLU A 143 -2.54 14.10 7.00
CA GLU A 143 -1.13 13.73 7.15
C GLU A 143 -0.83 13.35 8.61
N ASP A 144 0.13 12.44 8.83
CA ASP A 144 0.58 11.99 10.16
C ASP A 144 -0.48 11.30 11.04
N THR A 145 -1.66 11.02 10.52
CA THR A 145 -2.73 10.36 11.29
C THR A 145 -2.37 8.95 11.73
N VAL A 146 -1.71 8.16 10.88
CA VAL A 146 -1.21 6.82 11.25
C VAL A 146 -0.17 6.93 12.36
N ARG A 147 0.74 7.92 12.26
CA ARG A 147 1.74 8.20 13.29
C ARG A 147 1.08 8.62 14.61
N ALA A 148 0.11 9.53 14.56
CA ALA A 148 -0.66 9.96 15.71
C ALA A 148 -1.45 8.80 16.34
N ALA A 149 -2.01 7.91 15.52
CA ALA A 149 -2.71 6.71 16.00
C ALA A 149 -1.78 5.72 16.70
N ILE A 150 -0.55 5.56 16.23
CA ILE A 150 0.48 4.71 16.86
C ILE A 150 1.00 5.32 18.17
N GLN A 151 1.34 6.61 18.15
CA GLN A 151 1.84 7.34 19.31
C GLN A 151 0.77 7.50 20.40
N GLY A 152 -0.50 7.66 20.02
CA GLY A 152 -1.61 7.88 20.93
C GLY A 152 -1.54 9.24 21.66
N GLU A 153 -2.67 9.68 22.21
CA GLU A 153 -2.70 10.73 23.23
C GLU A 153 -2.60 10.06 24.61
N ILE A 154 -1.64 10.46 25.44
CA ILE A 154 -1.58 10.06 26.85
C ILE A 154 -2.72 10.80 27.59
N LYS A 155 -3.95 10.31 27.48
CA LYS A 155 -5.05 10.77 28.33
C LYS A 155 -4.99 10.00 29.65
N ARG A 156 -4.63 10.71 30.73
CA ARG A 156 -4.75 10.28 32.15
C ARG A 156 -4.28 8.86 32.47
N GLY A 157 -3.15 8.41 31.92
CA GLY A 157 -2.45 7.22 32.40
C GLY A 157 -3.03 5.84 32.02
N GLU A 158 -4.10 5.76 31.22
CA GLU A 158 -4.74 4.46 30.92
C GLU A 158 -4.19 3.73 29.69
N TYR A 159 -3.54 4.41 28.73
CA TYR A 159 -3.08 3.76 27.49
C TYR A 159 -1.69 4.25 27.08
N ALA A 160 -0.69 3.38 27.19
CA ALA A 160 0.68 3.70 26.74
C ALA A 160 0.85 3.46 25.22
N PRO A 161 1.63 4.30 24.52
CA PRO A 161 1.98 4.11 23.11
C PRO A 161 2.48 2.69 22.82
N LEU A 162 2.16 2.18 21.62
CA LEU A 162 2.73 0.92 21.16
C LEU A 162 4.18 1.16 20.72
N LYS A 163 5.11 1.23 21.69
CA LYS A 163 6.54 1.50 21.43
C LYS A 163 7.19 0.49 20.47
N ALA A 164 6.59 -0.68 20.31
CA ALA A 164 7.03 -1.71 19.35
C ALA A 164 6.94 -1.28 17.89
N ILE A 165 6.06 -0.33 17.57
CA ILE A 165 5.78 0.09 16.20
C ILE A 165 5.97 1.60 16.09
N GLU A 166 6.67 2.04 15.05
CA GLU A 166 6.88 3.47 14.78
C GLU A 166 6.55 3.81 13.33
N ALA A 167 5.86 4.94 13.12
CA ALA A 167 5.63 5.51 11.79
C ALA A 167 6.71 6.51 11.41
N THR A 168 7.95 6.05 11.28
CA THR A 168 9.12 6.90 11.00
C THR A 168 9.73 6.59 9.63
N SER A 169 10.16 7.64 8.94
CA SER A 169 10.80 7.56 7.63
C SER A 169 12.31 7.47 7.80
N GLY A 170 12.92 6.36 7.39
CA GLY A 170 14.36 6.14 7.52
C GLY A 170 14.63 4.80 8.18
N PHE A 171 14.92 3.78 7.38
CA PHE A 171 15.13 2.42 7.88
C PHE A 171 16.53 2.19 8.48
N LEU A 172 17.34 3.24 8.65
CA LEU A 172 18.64 3.16 9.31
C LEU A 172 18.74 4.18 10.44
N ASP A 173 19.31 3.70 11.54
CA ASP A 173 19.76 4.49 12.68
C ASP A 173 20.64 5.67 12.20
N HIS A 174 20.63 6.79 12.94
CA HIS A 174 21.42 8.00 12.62
C HIS A 174 22.94 7.74 12.54
N ARG A 175 23.38 6.54 12.92
CA ARG A 175 24.78 6.11 12.94
C ARG A 175 25.36 5.78 11.55
N ILE A 176 24.53 5.44 10.55
CA ILE A 176 25.01 5.21 9.18
C ILE A 176 24.38 6.27 8.27
N PRO A 177 25.10 7.35 7.91
CA PRO A 177 24.57 8.38 7.03
C PRO A 177 24.39 7.79 5.63
N ILE A 178 23.14 7.49 5.25
CA ILE A 178 22.81 7.21 3.86
C ILE A 178 23.14 8.47 3.06
N ARG A 179 24.14 8.39 2.19
CA ARG A 179 24.53 9.55 1.37
C ARG A 179 23.39 9.89 0.42
N ASP A 180 22.84 11.10 0.59
CA ASP A 180 21.93 11.69 -0.37
C ASP A 180 22.61 11.80 -1.74
N ALA A 181 21.83 11.55 -2.79
CA ALA A 181 22.28 11.74 -4.16
C ALA A 181 21.45 12.87 -4.77
N PHE A 182 22.09 13.80 -5.46
CA PHE A 182 21.42 14.95 -6.10
C PHE A 182 20.44 15.68 -5.17
N TRP A 183 20.80 15.89 -3.90
CA TRP A 183 19.96 16.58 -2.89
C TRP A 183 18.66 15.84 -2.51
N MET A 184 18.51 14.58 -2.91
CA MET A 184 17.36 13.74 -2.58
C MET A 184 17.80 12.46 -1.86
N LYS A 185 16.95 12.01 -0.94
CA LYS A 185 17.14 10.75 -0.22
C LYS A 185 16.99 9.56 -1.15
N VAL A 186 17.89 8.58 -1.05
CA VAL A 186 17.81 7.33 -1.83
C VAL A 186 16.52 6.57 -1.53
N GLN A 187 16.11 6.49 -0.26
CA GLN A 187 14.82 5.92 0.15
C GLN A 187 13.62 6.60 -0.54
N GLY A 188 13.73 7.92 -0.77
CA GLY A 188 12.78 8.68 -1.58
C GLY A 188 11.33 8.59 -1.15
N ASP A 189 10.51 8.01 -2.01
CA ASP A 189 9.05 7.98 -1.87
C ASP A 189 8.56 6.97 -0.83
N GLU A 190 9.33 5.91 -0.59
CA GLU A 190 9.01 4.93 0.44
C GLU A 190 8.87 5.59 1.83
N ALA A 191 9.72 6.57 2.09
CA ALA A 191 9.76 7.36 3.32
C ALA A 191 8.57 8.31 3.49
N ARG A 192 7.81 8.63 2.43
CA ARG A 192 6.80 9.69 2.46
C ARG A 192 5.42 9.16 2.75
N GLN A 193 4.75 9.69 3.76
CA GLN A 193 3.38 9.27 4.04
C GLN A 193 2.41 9.66 2.92
N GLY A 194 1.40 8.82 2.72
CA GLY A 194 0.28 9.09 1.86
C GLY A 194 0.03 7.99 0.81
N PRO A 195 -1.23 7.89 0.35
CA PRO A 195 -1.66 6.89 -0.61
C PRO A 195 -0.86 6.88 -1.92
N VAL A 196 -0.49 8.05 -2.42
CA VAL A 196 0.25 8.20 -3.68
C VAL A 196 1.64 7.53 -3.64
N TYR A 197 2.20 7.30 -2.45
CA TYR A 197 3.52 6.70 -2.28
C TYR A 197 3.48 5.20 -1.99
N ASN A 198 2.29 4.57 -1.94
CA ASN A 198 2.16 3.14 -1.65
C ASN A 198 2.88 2.25 -2.67
N TYR A 199 3.03 2.72 -3.91
CA TYR A 199 3.79 2.01 -4.94
C TYR A 199 5.26 1.77 -4.54
N ALA A 200 5.83 2.62 -3.67
CA ALA A 200 7.21 2.49 -3.22
C ALA A 200 7.37 1.50 -2.05
N ARG A 201 6.28 1.00 -1.46
CA ARG A 201 6.28 0.05 -0.32
C ARG A 201 5.90 -1.38 -0.72
N ILE A 202 5.86 -1.67 -2.02
CA ILE A 202 5.48 -2.98 -2.53
C ILE A 202 6.39 -4.12 -2.03
N LEU A 203 7.60 -3.81 -1.54
CA LEU A 203 8.57 -4.79 -1.04
C LEU A 203 8.71 -4.78 0.49
N THR A 204 8.45 -3.65 1.15
CA THR A 204 8.59 -3.53 2.61
C THR A 204 7.31 -3.84 3.36
N TYR A 205 6.14 -3.57 2.77
CA TYR A 205 4.86 -3.93 3.41
C TYR A 205 4.65 -5.44 3.60
N PRO A 206 4.93 -6.32 2.61
CA PRO A 206 4.82 -7.76 2.82
C PRO A 206 5.71 -8.26 3.96
N LYS A 207 6.95 -7.74 4.07
CA LYS A 207 7.87 -8.09 5.16
C LYS A 207 7.32 -7.70 6.53
N LEU A 208 6.73 -6.50 6.65
CA LEU A 208 6.07 -6.04 7.86
C LEU A 208 4.89 -6.96 8.26
N ARG A 209 4.03 -7.28 7.29
CA ARG A 209 2.88 -8.16 7.47
C ARG A 209 3.33 -9.52 7.97
N ASP A 210 4.27 -10.15 7.26
CA ASP A 210 4.76 -11.49 7.56
C ASP A 210 5.37 -11.54 8.96
N ARG A 211 6.14 -10.50 9.34
CA ARG A 211 6.70 -10.43 10.69
C ARG A 211 5.64 -10.38 11.78
N ILE A 212 4.61 -9.56 11.63
CA ILE A 212 3.54 -9.48 12.64
C ILE A 212 2.78 -10.82 12.73
N VAL A 213 2.50 -11.45 11.59
CA VAL A 213 1.84 -12.77 11.55
C VAL A 213 2.69 -13.83 12.26
N GLU A 214 3.99 -13.87 11.99
CA GLU A 214 4.93 -14.80 12.64
C GLU A 214 4.95 -14.67 14.17
N GLU A 215 4.90 -13.45 14.71
CA GLU A 215 4.87 -13.21 16.16
C GLU A 215 3.54 -13.70 16.77
N PHE A 216 2.40 -13.45 16.11
CA PHE A 216 1.11 -13.99 16.55
C PHE A 216 1.06 -15.53 16.50
N GLU A 217 1.61 -16.14 15.45
CA GLU A 217 1.74 -17.60 15.38
C GLU A 217 2.64 -18.15 16.50
N GLY A 218 3.76 -17.48 16.78
CA GLY A 218 4.66 -17.81 17.88
C GLY A 218 3.93 -17.82 19.22
N LYS A 219 3.16 -16.76 19.50
CA LYS A 219 2.35 -16.65 20.71
C LYS A 219 1.28 -17.74 20.81
N LEU A 220 0.59 -18.03 19.71
CA LEU A 220 -0.42 -19.09 19.67
C LEU A 220 0.19 -20.47 19.93
N ARG A 221 1.35 -20.77 19.33
CA ARG A 221 2.09 -22.02 19.57
C ARG A 221 2.50 -22.15 21.04
N ALA A 222 2.99 -21.07 21.66
CA ALA A 222 3.38 -21.07 23.07
C ALA A 222 2.18 -21.34 23.99
N LEU A 223 1.02 -20.73 23.72
CA LEU A 223 -0.20 -20.98 24.50
C LEU A 223 -0.70 -22.41 24.38
N HIS A 224 -0.70 -22.99 23.17
CA HIS A 224 -1.07 -24.40 22.99
C HIS A 224 -0.12 -25.36 23.71
N GLN A 225 1.17 -25.04 23.82
CA GLN A 225 2.11 -25.85 24.60
C GLN A 225 1.85 -25.76 26.10
N LEU A 226 1.48 -24.59 26.62
CA LEU A 226 1.11 -24.40 28.02
C LEU A 226 -0.17 -25.16 28.37
N GLU A 227 -1.19 -25.11 27.51
CA GLU A 227 -2.45 -25.83 27.69
C GLU A 227 -2.23 -27.35 27.74
N LYS A 228 -1.42 -27.89 26.81
CA LYS A 228 -1.06 -29.32 26.82
C LYS A 228 -0.27 -29.74 28.06
N ARG A 229 0.47 -28.82 28.70
CA ARG A 229 1.27 -29.11 29.90
C ARG A 229 0.46 -28.98 31.19
N ALA A 230 -0.61 -28.19 31.17
CA ALA A 230 -1.54 -28.04 32.28
C ALA A 230 -2.53 -29.21 32.42
N ASP A 231 -2.47 -30.19 31.51
CA ASP A 231 -3.29 -31.39 31.51
C ASP A 231 -2.49 -32.66 31.92
N PRO A 232 -2.10 -32.84 33.20
CA PRO A 232 -1.77 -34.14 33.75
C PRO A 232 -2.98 -34.67 34.52
N GLY A 233 -3.61 -35.71 33.99
CA GLY A 233 -4.36 -36.67 34.79
C GLY A 233 -3.40 -37.44 35.70
N GLU A 234 -2.98 -36.83 36.81
CA GLU A 234 -2.45 -37.55 37.96
C GLU A 234 -3.60 -37.71 38.98
N GLU A 235 -4.16 -38.92 39.03
CA GLU A 235 -4.95 -39.38 40.16
C GLU A 235 -4.12 -39.25 41.46
N PRO A 236 -4.71 -38.86 42.60
CA PRO A 236 -4.05 -38.96 43.90
C PRO A 236 -4.00 -40.45 44.31
N GLY A 237 -3.02 -41.17 43.78
CA GLY A 237 -2.68 -42.52 44.17
C GLY A 237 -1.97 -42.53 45.52
N ASN A 238 -2.65 -43.12 46.52
CA ASN A 238 -2.15 -43.56 47.82
C ASN A 238 -0.62 -43.75 47.89
N MET A 239 0.04 -42.98 48.75
CA MET A 239 1.33 -43.38 49.32
C MET A 239 1.30 -43.30 50.85
N LEU A 240 1.38 -44.51 51.40
CA LEU A 240 1.63 -44.92 52.76
C LEU A 240 2.58 -44.02 53.59
N GLU A 241 2.16 -43.81 54.84
CA GLU A 241 3.01 -43.48 55.98
C GLU A 241 4.22 -44.42 56.10
N PRO A 242 5.34 -43.88 56.62
CA PRO A 242 6.15 -44.63 57.57
C PRO A 242 6.19 -43.94 58.94
N ASN A 243 5.60 -44.62 59.91
CA ASN A 243 5.89 -44.53 61.35
C ASN A 243 7.41 -44.64 61.63
N TYR A 244 7.93 -43.90 62.62
CA TYR A 244 8.88 -44.32 63.68
C TYR A 244 9.11 -43.12 64.64
N PRO A 245 9.62 -43.30 65.87
CA PRO A 245 8.94 -42.92 67.10
C PRO A 245 9.75 -41.88 67.90
N SER A 246 9.07 -41.34 68.89
CA SER A 246 9.56 -40.51 69.98
C SER A 246 10.80 -41.03 70.70
N HIS A 247 11.74 -40.13 70.99
CA HIS A 247 12.45 -40.16 72.27
C HIS A 247 12.68 -38.74 72.80
N ASP A 248 12.30 -38.61 74.08
CA ASP A 248 12.28 -37.43 74.93
C ASP A 248 13.66 -36.89 75.32
N SER A 249 13.69 -35.59 75.60
CA SER A 249 14.26 -34.92 76.81
C SER A 249 14.81 -33.55 76.42
N ALA A 250 14.05 -32.47 76.60
CA ALA A 250 13.83 -31.73 77.85
C ALA A 250 15.02 -30.84 78.28
N SER A 251 14.95 -29.55 77.92
CA SER A 251 15.20 -28.38 78.80
C SER A 251 15.08 -27.10 77.93
N ALA A 252 13.94 -26.42 77.95
CA ALA A 252 13.49 -25.41 78.91
C ALA A 252 13.81 -23.97 78.47
N SER A 253 12.86 -23.31 77.80
CA SER A 253 12.22 -22.03 78.19
C SER A 253 11.41 -21.42 77.02
N THR A 254 10.08 -21.57 77.12
CA THR A 254 9.07 -20.49 77.23
C THR A 254 9.54 -19.11 76.72
N GLN A 255 8.94 -18.42 75.75
CA GLN A 255 7.51 -18.15 75.54
C GLN A 255 7.26 -17.47 74.15
N VAL A 256 6.26 -17.97 73.42
CA VAL A 256 5.20 -17.26 72.65
C VAL A 256 5.52 -16.52 71.31
N SER A 257 4.98 -17.13 70.24
CA SER A 257 4.26 -16.60 69.03
C SER A 257 4.81 -15.39 68.26
N SER A 258 4.85 -15.34 66.92
CA SER A 258 4.25 -16.17 65.87
C SER A 258 4.93 -15.94 64.50
N ASP A 259 4.66 -16.89 63.61
CA ASP A 259 4.56 -16.76 62.14
C ASP A 259 5.77 -16.90 61.20
N ILE A 260 5.91 -18.16 60.75
CA ILE A 260 6.00 -18.63 59.36
C ILE A 260 7.24 -18.22 58.55
N SER A 261 8.18 -19.17 58.61
CA SER A 261 9.22 -19.47 57.65
C SER A 261 8.66 -19.81 56.24
N ARG A 262 9.30 -19.28 55.18
CA ARG A 262 9.63 -20.12 54.03
C ARG A 262 10.82 -19.57 53.24
N LYS A 263 11.99 -20.15 53.53
CA LYS A 263 13.12 -20.23 52.61
C LYS A 263 12.64 -20.90 51.31
N THR A 264 12.43 -20.13 50.25
CA THR A 264 12.34 -20.68 48.91
C THR A 264 13.74 -20.75 48.31
N GLN A 265 14.16 -21.99 48.15
CA GLN A 265 15.33 -22.48 47.46
C GLN A 265 15.48 -21.80 46.09
N ARG A 266 16.54 -20.99 46.00
CA ARG A 266 16.98 -20.26 44.81
C ARG A 266 17.43 -21.28 43.75
N VAL A 267 16.51 -21.70 42.89
CA VAL A 267 16.85 -22.39 41.64
C VAL A 267 17.62 -21.39 40.79
N LYS A 268 18.89 -21.70 40.61
CA LYS A 268 19.90 -20.89 39.92
C LYS A 268 19.63 -21.01 38.41
N THR A 269 18.68 -20.23 37.90
CA THR A 269 18.53 -20.03 36.46
C THR A 269 19.80 -19.36 35.96
N THR A 270 20.46 -20.02 35.02
CA THR A 270 21.64 -19.58 34.30
C THR A 270 21.40 -18.16 33.77
N LEU A 271 22.07 -17.21 34.40
CA LEU A 271 22.18 -15.83 33.99
C LEU A 271 22.95 -15.87 32.66
N VAL A 272 22.22 -15.78 31.54
CA VAL A 272 22.82 -15.50 30.25
C VAL A 272 23.44 -14.12 30.38
N GLU A 273 24.77 -14.13 30.29
CA GLU A 273 25.65 -12.99 30.42
C GLU A 273 25.24 -11.91 29.41
N SER A 274 24.89 -10.75 29.95
CA SER A 274 24.51 -9.54 29.22
C SER A 274 25.68 -9.02 28.41
N GLY A 275 25.80 -9.45 27.16
CA GLY A 275 26.69 -8.87 26.15
C GLY A 275 25.94 -7.93 25.20
N GLN A 276 26.30 -6.64 25.24
CA GLN A 276 26.02 -5.59 24.24
C GLN A 276 24.59 -5.49 23.66
N THR A 277 23.82 -4.57 24.23
CA THR A 277 22.60 -3.99 23.63
C THR A 277 22.95 -3.17 22.39
N THR A 278 23.10 -3.81 21.23
CA THR A 278 22.78 -3.15 19.97
C THR A 278 21.27 -3.21 19.78
N ASP A 279 20.61 -2.06 19.65
CA ASP A 279 19.21 -1.98 19.21
C ASP A 279 19.07 -2.69 17.86
N THR A 280 18.65 -3.96 17.89
CA THR A 280 18.33 -4.74 16.71
C THR A 280 16.99 -4.22 16.19
N VAL A 281 17.06 -3.30 15.24
CA VAL A 281 15.89 -2.88 14.47
C VAL A 281 15.61 -4.01 13.49
N GLY A 282 14.39 -4.54 13.50
CA GLY A 282 14.04 -5.70 12.67
C GLY A 282 14.26 -5.40 11.19
N GLU A 283 14.71 -6.42 10.43
CA GLU A 283 15.01 -6.35 8.99
C GLU A 283 13.79 -5.88 8.16
N PRO A 284 13.76 -4.61 7.71
CA PRO A 284 12.57 -4.09 7.05
C PRO A 284 12.48 -4.44 5.56
N TYR A 285 13.61 -4.75 4.92
CA TYR A 285 13.68 -5.02 3.50
C TYR A 285 13.69 -6.52 3.19
N MET A 286 12.79 -6.92 2.30
CA MET A 286 12.70 -8.29 1.77
C MET A 286 13.91 -8.61 0.88
N LYS A 287 14.61 -9.71 1.15
CA LYS A 287 15.77 -10.14 0.34
C LYS A 287 15.30 -10.58 -1.06
N TRP A 288 16.14 -10.44 -2.08
CA TRP A 288 15.78 -10.84 -3.45
C TRP A 288 15.37 -12.32 -3.57
N GLY A 289 15.99 -13.20 -2.78
CA GLY A 289 15.59 -14.60 -2.68
C GLY A 289 14.15 -14.76 -2.18
N GLU A 290 13.76 -14.04 -1.12
CA GLU A 290 12.40 -14.04 -0.58
C GLU A 290 11.40 -13.50 -1.61
N VAL A 291 11.72 -12.40 -2.30
CA VAL A 291 10.89 -11.83 -3.38
C VAL A 291 10.66 -12.85 -4.49
N SER A 292 11.72 -13.58 -4.88
CA SER A 292 11.64 -14.58 -5.94
C SER A 292 10.82 -15.81 -5.56
N LEU A 293 10.67 -16.12 -4.26
CA LEU A 293 9.89 -17.25 -3.75
C LEU A 293 8.42 -16.87 -3.47
N SER A 294 8.14 -15.60 -3.18
CA SER A 294 6.78 -15.14 -2.86
C SER A 294 5.86 -15.13 -4.09
N SER A 295 5.01 -16.16 -4.20
CA SER A 295 3.96 -16.22 -5.24
C SER A 295 2.94 -15.10 -5.08
N GLU A 296 2.55 -14.79 -3.84
CA GLU A 296 1.59 -13.72 -3.52
C GLU A 296 2.07 -12.35 -3.98
N TRP A 297 3.33 -12.01 -3.69
CA TRP A 297 3.90 -10.73 -4.10
C TRP A 297 3.92 -10.61 -5.63
N LYS A 298 4.36 -11.66 -6.34
CA LYS A 298 4.38 -11.67 -7.81
C LYS A 298 3.00 -11.46 -8.40
N TRP A 299 2.00 -12.16 -7.85
CA TRP A 299 0.61 -12.00 -8.28
C TRP A 299 0.11 -10.56 -8.04
N ASN A 300 0.30 -10.05 -6.82
CA ASN A 300 -0.13 -8.69 -6.47
C ASN A 300 0.56 -7.63 -7.33
N PHE A 301 1.86 -7.78 -7.59
CA PHE A 301 2.63 -6.90 -8.45
C PHE A 301 2.14 -6.95 -9.90
N LEU A 302 1.96 -8.15 -10.46
CA LEU A 302 1.51 -8.34 -11.83
C LEU A 302 0.10 -7.75 -12.02
N VAL A 303 -0.85 -8.13 -11.17
CA VAL A 303 -2.23 -7.65 -11.27
C VAL A 303 -2.31 -6.14 -11.09
N ALA A 304 -1.62 -5.57 -10.09
CA ALA A 304 -1.65 -4.13 -9.87
C ALA A 304 -1.14 -3.33 -11.08
N ASN A 305 -0.07 -3.79 -11.73
CA ASN A 305 0.49 -3.13 -12.90
C ASN A 305 -0.37 -3.33 -14.15
N SER A 306 -0.87 -4.54 -14.39
CA SER A 306 -1.78 -4.83 -15.50
C SER A 306 -3.04 -3.98 -15.41
N VAL A 307 -3.63 -3.87 -14.22
CA VAL A 307 -4.79 -3.01 -13.95
C VAL A 307 -4.47 -1.53 -14.21
N ALA A 308 -3.30 -1.05 -13.79
CA ALA A 308 -2.90 0.34 -14.00
C ALA A 308 -2.74 0.67 -15.50
N VAL A 309 -2.05 -0.18 -16.26
CA VAL A 309 -1.87 -0.04 -17.71
C VAL A 309 -3.21 -0.17 -18.43
N PHE A 310 -4.05 -1.12 -18.04
CA PHE A 310 -5.39 -1.33 -18.60
C PHE A 310 -6.28 -0.10 -18.40
N LEU A 311 -6.33 0.48 -17.20
CA LEU A 311 -7.10 1.71 -16.96
C LEU A 311 -6.55 2.87 -17.80
N GLN A 312 -5.22 3.06 -17.81
CA GLN A 312 -4.57 4.16 -18.53
C GLN A 312 -4.88 4.10 -20.04
N TRP A 313 -4.66 2.95 -20.67
CA TRP A 313 -4.83 2.78 -22.11
C TRP A 313 -6.26 2.46 -22.53
N GLY A 314 -7.10 1.91 -21.66
CA GLY A 314 -8.51 1.70 -21.94
C GLY A 314 -9.26 3.02 -22.11
N VAL A 315 -9.01 3.99 -21.24
CA VAL A 315 -9.62 5.33 -21.33
C VAL A 315 -8.88 6.22 -22.34
N THR A 316 -7.55 6.31 -22.27
CA THR A 316 -6.77 7.14 -23.21
C THR A 316 -6.88 6.63 -24.63
N GLY A 317 -6.77 5.31 -24.82
CA GLY A 317 -6.93 4.66 -26.11
C GLY A 317 -8.33 4.88 -26.68
N SER A 318 -9.37 4.97 -25.84
CA SER A 318 -10.73 5.28 -26.29
C SER A 318 -10.80 6.68 -26.89
N ALA A 319 -10.27 7.67 -26.18
CA ALA A 319 -10.18 9.04 -26.70
C ALA A 319 -9.32 9.10 -27.99
N VAL A 320 -8.22 8.36 -28.07
CA VAL A 320 -7.40 8.25 -29.28
C VAL A 320 -8.19 7.63 -30.42
N VAL A 321 -8.89 6.50 -30.22
CA VAL A 321 -9.69 5.82 -31.24
C VAL A 321 -10.78 6.73 -31.77
N ILE A 322 -11.53 7.39 -30.88
CA ILE A 322 -12.56 8.37 -31.27
C ILE A 322 -11.92 9.45 -32.14
N SER A 323 -10.85 10.09 -31.66
CA SER A 323 -10.23 11.21 -32.38
C SER A 323 -9.43 10.83 -33.62
N TYR A 324 -8.92 9.60 -33.73
CA TYR A 324 -8.12 9.13 -34.85
C TYR A 324 -9.00 8.64 -36.00
N LEU A 325 -10.14 8.02 -35.67
CA LEU A 325 -11.07 7.46 -36.66
C LEU A 325 -12.21 8.41 -37.02
N THR A 326 -12.41 9.50 -36.27
CA THR A 326 -13.34 10.56 -36.66
C THR A 326 -12.72 11.42 -37.76
N GLU A 327 -13.46 11.65 -38.83
CA GLU A 327 -13.05 12.40 -40.04
C GLU A 327 -11.88 11.77 -40.81
N VAL A 328 -10.91 12.60 -41.22
CA VAL A 328 -9.73 12.27 -42.01
C VAL A 328 -8.85 11.32 -41.21
N ARG A 329 -9.09 10.00 -41.38
CA ARG A 329 -8.43 8.94 -40.61
C ARG A 329 -6.92 9.17 -40.54
N GLY A 330 -6.41 9.38 -39.33
CA GLY A 330 -5.01 9.70 -39.15
C GLY A 330 -4.68 10.31 -37.80
N LEU A 331 -3.38 10.49 -37.59
CA LEU A 331 -2.86 11.17 -36.40
C LEU A 331 -2.99 12.67 -36.60
N GLY A 332 -4.01 13.27 -35.98
CA GLY A 332 -4.18 14.72 -35.90
C GLY A 332 -3.60 15.30 -34.63
N CYS A 333 -3.76 16.61 -34.43
CA CYS A 333 -3.32 17.28 -33.19
C CYS A 333 -3.98 16.68 -31.94
N ARG A 334 -5.28 16.38 -32.03
CA ARG A 334 -6.07 15.85 -30.90
C ARG A 334 -5.68 14.41 -30.55
N SER A 335 -5.76 13.50 -31.51
CA SER A 335 -5.34 12.10 -31.31
C SER A 335 -3.86 11.98 -30.97
N GLY A 336 -3.00 12.82 -31.56
CA GLY A 336 -1.59 12.94 -31.20
C GLY A 336 -1.36 13.45 -29.78
N SER A 337 -2.11 14.44 -29.31
CA SER A 337 -2.04 14.95 -27.94
C SER A 337 -2.42 13.89 -26.91
N TYR A 338 -3.51 13.15 -27.15
CA TYR A 338 -3.92 12.06 -26.27
C TYR A 338 -2.94 10.90 -26.27
N LEU A 339 -2.37 10.57 -27.43
CA LEU A 339 -1.31 9.56 -27.53
C LEU A 339 -0.06 9.98 -26.76
N LEU A 340 0.36 11.25 -26.89
CA LEU A 340 1.49 11.80 -26.15
C LEU A 340 1.21 11.75 -24.64
N TYR A 341 0.01 12.08 -24.21
CA TYR A 341 -0.43 11.94 -22.81
C TYR A 341 -0.29 10.49 -22.31
N GLY A 342 -0.76 9.51 -23.10
CA GLY A 342 -0.64 8.09 -22.77
C GLY A 342 0.81 7.60 -22.65
N ILE A 343 1.67 8.03 -23.57
CA ILE A 343 3.10 7.68 -23.59
C ILE A 343 3.83 8.29 -22.39
N MET A 344 3.61 9.59 -22.11
CA MET A 344 4.25 10.25 -20.97
C MET A 344 3.80 9.65 -19.62
N ALA A 345 2.50 9.34 -19.47
CA ALA A 345 1.98 8.66 -18.28
C ALA A 345 2.64 7.29 -18.08
N THR A 346 2.73 6.48 -19.14
CA THR A 346 3.36 5.14 -19.11
C THR A 346 4.85 5.24 -18.81
N THR A 347 5.53 6.22 -19.40
CA THR A 347 6.97 6.48 -19.16
C THR A 347 7.21 6.87 -17.70
N ALA A 348 6.40 7.78 -17.15
CA ALA A 348 6.47 8.16 -15.75
C ALA A 348 6.28 6.95 -14.83
N HIS A 349 5.28 6.11 -15.10
CA HIS A 349 5.02 4.87 -14.35
C HIS A 349 6.23 3.93 -14.34
N ILE A 350 6.81 3.64 -15.51
CA ILE A 350 7.98 2.76 -15.64
C ILE A 350 9.19 3.34 -14.91
N LEU A 351 9.47 4.64 -15.07
CA LEU A 351 10.59 5.31 -14.40
C LEU A 351 10.47 5.25 -12.88
N LEU A 352 9.27 5.48 -12.35
CA LEU A 352 9.01 5.40 -10.91
C LEU A 352 9.19 3.98 -10.37
N LEU A 353 8.69 2.96 -11.09
CA LEU A 353 8.88 1.55 -10.72
C LEU A 353 10.35 1.13 -10.72
N ILE A 354 11.11 1.50 -11.77
CA ILE A 354 12.56 1.24 -11.82
C ILE A 354 13.24 1.86 -10.59
N SER A 355 12.87 3.09 -10.24
CA SER A 355 13.37 3.75 -9.04
C SER A 355 13.11 2.95 -7.76
N VAL A 356 11.93 2.32 -7.61
CA VAL A 356 11.60 1.50 -6.43
C VAL A 356 12.56 0.31 -6.31
N PHE A 357 12.77 -0.44 -7.38
CA PHE A 357 13.65 -1.61 -7.36
C PHE A 357 15.12 -1.22 -7.12
N LEU A 358 15.59 -0.13 -7.76
CA LEU A 358 16.95 0.36 -7.53
C LEU A 358 17.15 0.86 -6.09
N SER A 359 16.16 1.56 -5.54
CA SER A 359 16.20 2.04 -4.15
C SER A 359 16.20 0.87 -3.17
N HIS A 360 15.32 -0.11 -3.39
CA HIS A 360 15.25 -1.33 -2.60
C HIS A 360 16.58 -2.08 -2.63
N HIS A 361 17.21 -2.22 -3.80
CA HIS A 361 18.52 -2.85 -3.93
C HIS A 361 19.57 -2.18 -3.04
N VAL A 362 19.65 -0.85 -3.11
CA VAL A 362 20.61 -0.07 -2.30
C VAL A 362 20.31 -0.22 -0.81
N MET A 363 19.04 -0.16 -0.43
CA MET A 363 18.65 -0.29 0.98
C MET A 363 18.91 -1.69 1.55
N LEU A 364 18.78 -2.75 0.74
CA LEU A 364 19.16 -4.10 1.13
C LEU A 364 20.66 -4.22 1.45
N ILE A 365 21.51 -3.58 0.65
CA ILE A 365 22.96 -3.57 0.90
C ILE A 365 23.28 -2.86 2.22
N TYR A 366 22.63 -1.73 2.49
CA TYR A 366 22.80 -1.04 3.78
C TYR A 366 22.30 -1.88 4.97
N GLN A 367 21.21 -2.63 4.80
CA GLN A 367 20.73 -3.57 5.81
C GLN A 367 21.77 -4.66 6.10
N GLU A 368 22.36 -5.27 5.08
CA GLU A 368 23.38 -6.32 5.22
C GLU A 368 24.68 -5.83 5.87
N ALA A 369 25.14 -4.63 5.49
CA ALA A 369 26.31 -4.00 6.11
C ALA A 369 26.11 -3.75 7.60
N ARG A 370 24.90 -3.35 8.01
CA ARG A 370 24.56 -3.21 9.42
C ARG A 370 24.64 -4.53 10.18
N HIS A 371 24.20 -5.64 9.59
CA HIS A 371 24.27 -6.95 10.24
C HIS A 371 25.70 -7.46 10.42
N THR A 372 26.55 -7.23 9.43
CA THR A 372 27.95 -7.68 9.46
C THR A 372 28.84 -6.79 10.32
N GLY A 373 28.34 -5.61 10.75
CA GLY A 373 29.15 -4.60 11.45
C GLY A 373 30.28 -4.05 10.59
N GLN A 374 30.24 -4.33 9.28
CA GLN A 374 31.31 -4.01 8.35
C GLN A 374 31.03 -2.64 7.75
N ASP A 375 32.02 -1.76 7.81
CA ASP A 375 31.93 -0.46 7.17
C ASP A 375 31.85 -0.65 5.64
N VAL A 376 30.81 -0.09 5.02
CA VAL A 376 30.56 -0.17 3.57
C VAL A 376 31.71 0.44 2.78
N ASP A 377 32.51 1.31 3.40
CA ASP A 377 33.62 2.02 2.78
C ASP A 377 34.89 1.16 2.57
N HIS A 378 34.98 -0.06 3.15
CA HIS A 378 36.21 -0.87 3.05
C HIS A 378 36.41 -1.58 1.71
N ASP A 379 35.36 -1.81 0.91
CA ASP A 379 35.47 -2.38 -0.45
C ASP A 379 35.17 -1.30 -1.50
N HIS A 380 36.22 -0.62 -1.96
CA HIS A 380 36.13 0.55 -2.85
C HIS A 380 35.42 0.25 -4.18
N ALA A 381 35.52 -0.99 -4.69
CA ALA A 381 34.89 -1.39 -5.94
C ALA A 381 33.37 -1.55 -5.78
N ARG A 382 32.94 -2.29 -4.74
CA ARG A 382 31.50 -2.43 -4.42
C ARG A 382 30.87 -1.10 -4.06
N TYR A 383 31.57 -0.30 -3.25
CA TYR A 383 31.15 1.04 -2.87
C TYR A 383 30.81 1.92 -4.08
N THR A 384 31.67 1.91 -5.10
CA THR A 384 31.48 2.73 -6.30
C THR A 384 30.22 2.31 -7.05
N VAL A 385 29.98 1.00 -7.23
CA VAL A 385 28.78 0.48 -7.90
C VAL A 385 27.51 0.88 -7.13
N HIS A 386 27.49 0.73 -5.81
CA HIS A 386 26.33 1.07 -4.98
C HIS A 386 25.97 2.56 -5.05
N LYS A 387 26.99 3.43 -5.08
CA LYS A 387 26.80 4.87 -5.26
C LYS A 387 26.17 5.21 -6.61
N TRP A 388 26.56 4.52 -7.69
CA TRP A 388 25.96 4.71 -9.01
C TRP A 388 24.52 4.21 -9.07
N ILE A 389 24.22 3.06 -8.47
CA ILE A 389 22.84 2.53 -8.38
C ILE A 389 21.95 3.51 -7.59
N GLY A 390 22.42 4.03 -6.46
CA GLY A 390 21.68 5.02 -5.67
C GLY A 390 21.43 6.33 -6.43
N ARG A 391 22.41 6.81 -7.19
CA ARG A 391 22.26 7.97 -8.09
C ARG A 391 21.25 7.70 -9.20
N LEU A 392 21.27 6.52 -9.80
CA LEU A 392 20.33 6.11 -10.84
C LEU A 392 18.90 6.00 -10.28
N ALA A 393 18.75 5.48 -9.06
CA ALA A 393 17.47 5.42 -8.35
C ALA A 393 16.86 6.81 -8.15
N VAL A 394 17.67 7.78 -7.71
CA VAL A 394 17.22 9.17 -7.56
C VAL A 394 16.92 9.81 -8.91
N LEU A 395 17.78 9.64 -9.91
CA LEU A 395 17.60 10.24 -11.23
C LEU A 395 16.32 9.72 -11.92
N THR A 396 16.11 8.41 -11.94
CA THR A 396 14.90 7.79 -12.52
C THR A 396 13.64 8.26 -11.81
N ARG A 397 13.67 8.40 -10.48
CA ARG A 397 12.54 8.96 -9.72
C ARG A 397 12.26 10.41 -10.08
N PHE A 398 13.31 11.24 -10.13
CA PHE A 398 13.20 12.65 -10.48
C PHE A 398 12.61 12.81 -11.87
N LEU A 399 13.15 12.10 -12.87
CA LEU A 399 12.63 12.10 -14.23
C LEU A 399 11.19 11.58 -14.29
N GLY A 400 10.85 10.51 -13.57
CA GLY A 400 9.49 9.98 -13.52
C GLY A 400 8.48 11.01 -13.00
N LYS A 401 8.82 11.71 -11.91
CA LYS A 401 7.98 12.79 -11.36
C LYS A 401 7.89 14.00 -12.27
N PHE A 402 9.02 14.40 -12.85
CA PHE A 402 9.07 15.52 -13.78
C PHE A 402 8.20 15.24 -15.01
N THR A 403 8.31 14.05 -15.61
CA THR A 403 7.46 13.60 -16.70
C THR A 403 5.99 13.59 -16.29
N ALA A 404 5.65 13.11 -15.09
CA ALA A 404 4.28 13.16 -14.59
C ALA A 404 3.74 14.59 -14.48
N MET A 405 4.56 15.54 -13.97
CA MET A 405 4.19 16.95 -13.89
C MET A 405 3.97 17.57 -15.28
N VAL A 406 4.91 17.35 -16.21
CA VAL A 406 4.78 17.82 -17.60
C VAL A 406 3.54 17.22 -18.24
N ASN A 407 3.26 15.94 -17.98
CA ASN A 407 2.08 15.26 -18.49
C ASN A 407 0.77 15.85 -17.95
N SER A 408 0.72 16.21 -16.67
CA SER A 408 -0.42 16.90 -16.06
C SER A 408 -0.62 18.30 -16.64
N VAL A 409 0.46 19.04 -16.90
CA VAL A 409 0.36 20.35 -17.58
C VAL A 409 -0.13 20.16 -19.01
N TRP A 410 0.39 19.16 -19.72
CA TRP A 410 0.03 18.87 -21.10
C TRP A 410 -1.46 18.55 -21.26
N ILE A 411 -2.02 17.68 -20.40
CA ILE A 411 -3.44 17.32 -20.53
C ILE A 411 -4.37 18.52 -20.28
N ILE A 412 -4.02 19.40 -19.34
CA ILE A 412 -4.76 20.63 -19.07
C ILE A 412 -4.65 21.59 -20.26
N LEU A 413 -3.44 21.81 -20.78
CA LEU A 413 -3.23 22.66 -21.96
C LEU A 413 -3.96 22.10 -23.18
N SER A 414 -3.98 20.79 -23.39
CA SER A 414 -4.73 20.16 -24.48
C SER A 414 -6.22 20.45 -24.36
N SER A 415 -6.81 20.36 -23.16
CA SER A 415 -8.21 20.73 -22.93
C SER A 415 -8.48 22.22 -23.16
N ILE A 416 -7.53 23.11 -22.85
CA ILE A 416 -7.66 24.55 -23.16
C ILE A 416 -7.59 24.78 -24.68
N PHE A 417 -6.64 24.15 -25.37
CA PHE A 417 -6.49 24.21 -26.83
C PHE A 417 -7.74 23.70 -27.56
N GLU A 418 -8.36 22.66 -27.01
CA GLU A 418 -9.68 22.19 -27.43
C GLU A 418 -10.77 23.26 -27.28
N LEU A 419 -10.87 23.89 -26.11
CA LEU A 419 -11.91 24.88 -25.83
C LEU A 419 -11.80 26.14 -26.70
N ILE A 420 -10.58 26.59 -27.00
CA ILE A 420 -10.35 27.81 -27.80
C ILE A 420 -10.34 27.55 -29.32
N GLY A 421 -10.58 26.31 -29.76
CA GLY A 421 -10.56 25.94 -31.18
C GLY A 421 -9.16 25.89 -31.80
N PHE A 422 -8.08 25.78 -31.01
CA PHE A 422 -6.72 25.68 -31.55
C PHE A 422 -6.55 24.46 -32.46
N TYR A 423 -7.22 23.36 -32.13
CA TYR A 423 -7.23 22.15 -32.96
C TYR A 423 -8.13 22.22 -34.20
N GLU A 424 -8.83 23.34 -34.44
CA GLU A 424 -9.69 23.53 -35.62
C GLU A 424 -8.95 24.15 -36.83
N SER A 425 -7.62 24.25 -36.75
CA SER A 425 -6.82 24.67 -37.89
C SER A 425 -6.81 23.61 -39.01
N CYS A 426 -6.67 24.03 -40.27
CA CYS A 426 -6.57 23.11 -41.40
C CYS A 426 -5.43 22.08 -41.25
N TRP A 427 -4.35 22.45 -40.55
CA TRP A 427 -3.24 21.53 -40.26
C TRP A 427 -3.67 20.40 -39.32
N CYS A 428 -4.43 20.72 -38.27
CA CYS A 428 -4.93 19.75 -37.31
C CYS A 428 -6.07 18.90 -37.87
N THR A 429 -7.07 19.53 -38.49
CA THR A 429 -8.24 18.85 -39.07
C THR A 429 -7.85 17.97 -40.25
N GLY A 430 -6.88 18.40 -41.07
CA GLY A 430 -6.39 17.59 -42.18
C GLY A 430 -5.44 16.47 -41.80
N THR A 431 -5.23 16.25 -40.49
CA THR A 431 -4.31 15.27 -39.89
C THR A 431 -2.90 15.30 -40.49
N ALA A 432 -2.39 16.51 -40.76
CA ALA A 432 -1.09 16.72 -41.38
C ALA A 432 0.08 16.13 -40.57
N LEU A 433 -0.07 16.00 -39.25
CA LEU A 433 0.89 15.33 -38.39
C LEU A 433 1.12 13.86 -38.80
N GLY A 434 0.07 13.13 -39.16
CA GLY A 434 0.15 11.73 -39.61
C GLY A 434 0.30 11.57 -41.12
N LEU A 435 -0.46 12.32 -41.91
CA LEU A 435 -0.53 12.16 -43.37
C LEU A 435 0.53 12.95 -44.14
N LYS A 436 1.18 13.94 -43.51
CA LYS A 436 2.18 14.83 -44.13
C LYS A 436 1.62 15.44 -45.43
N ASP A 437 2.30 15.26 -46.55
CA ASP A 437 1.93 15.81 -47.85
C ASP A 437 0.62 15.22 -48.43
N ARG A 438 0.08 14.17 -47.81
CA ARG A 438 -1.22 13.55 -48.18
C ARG A 438 -2.37 14.04 -47.33
N ALA A 439 -2.15 15.05 -46.48
CA ALA A 439 -3.19 15.67 -45.67
C ALA A 439 -4.25 16.30 -46.55
N TRP A 440 -5.52 16.16 -46.15
CA TRP A 440 -6.65 16.74 -46.86
C TRP A 440 -7.72 17.12 -45.86
N VAL A 441 -8.55 18.11 -46.18
CA VAL A 441 -9.65 18.58 -45.33
C VAL A 441 -10.97 18.43 -46.07
N VAL A 442 -12.03 18.07 -45.34
CA VAL A 442 -13.38 18.02 -45.90
C VAL A 442 -13.92 19.45 -45.97
N LEU A 443 -14.22 19.94 -47.18
CA LEU A 443 -14.83 21.27 -47.37
C LEU A 443 -16.35 21.22 -47.51
N PHE A 444 -16.87 20.18 -48.19
CA PHE A 444 -18.30 20.03 -48.47
C PHE A 444 -18.68 18.56 -48.38
N VAL A 445 -19.49 18.20 -47.38
CA VAL A 445 -20.10 16.87 -47.27
C VAL A 445 -21.43 17.00 -46.54
N SER A 446 -22.39 16.14 -46.87
CA SER A 446 -23.67 16.10 -46.17
C SER A 446 -23.48 15.58 -44.74
N GLY A 447 -24.21 16.16 -43.78
CA GLY A 447 -24.15 15.76 -42.37
C GLY A 447 -24.48 14.27 -42.17
N ASP A 448 -25.42 13.73 -42.94
CA ASP A 448 -25.83 12.31 -42.87
C ASP A 448 -24.67 11.36 -43.18
N ARG A 449 -23.82 11.69 -44.17
CA ARG A 449 -22.68 10.86 -44.55
C ARG A 449 -21.56 10.91 -43.51
N MET A 450 -21.30 12.08 -42.93
CA MET A 450 -20.33 12.21 -41.82
C MET A 450 -20.77 11.43 -40.60
N ARG A 451 -22.07 11.45 -40.31
CA ARG A 451 -22.68 10.66 -39.25
C ARG A 451 -22.44 9.16 -39.46
N GLU A 452 -22.78 8.63 -40.63
CA GLU A 452 -22.61 7.21 -40.94
C GLU A 452 -21.15 6.75 -40.85
N GLU A 453 -20.19 7.61 -41.23
CA GLU A 453 -18.76 7.30 -41.16
C GLU A 453 -18.18 7.39 -39.73
N ALA A 454 -18.67 8.32 -38.90
CA ALA A 454 -18.17 8.56 -37.54
C ALA A 454 -18.81 7.66 -36.47
N GLU A 455 -20.09 7.30 -36.65
CA GLU A 455 -20.90 6.56 -35.66
C GLU A 455 -20.24 5.26 -35.16
N PRO A 456 -19.71 4.36 -36.02
CA PRO A 456 -19.09 3.13 -35.56
C PRO A 456 -17.88 3.37 -34.64
N SER A 457 -17.10 4.41 -34.94
CA SER A 457 -15.90 4.77 -34.17
C SER A 457 -16.26 5.35 -32.80
N TRP A 458 -17.32 6.17 -32.74
CA TRP A 458 -17.80 6.75 -31.50
C TRP A 458 -18.41 5.70 -30.60
N ILE A 459 -19.24 4.80 -31.14
CA ILE A 459 -19.78 3.65 -30.41
C ILE A 459 -18.64 2.78 -29.88
N GLY A 460 -17.68 2.42 -30.73
CA GLY A 460 -16.54 1.59 -30.33
C GLY A 460 -15.70 2.22 -29.22
N GLY A 461 -15.38 3.52 -29.35
CA GLY A 461 -14.64 4.26 -28.33
C GLY A 461 -15.39 4.32 -27.00
N LEU A 462 -16.66 4.73 -27.02
CA LEU A 462 -17.49 4.82 -25.81
C LEU A 462 -17.66 3.45 -25.14
N ALA A 463 -17.93 2.40 -25.92
CA ALA A 463 -18.03 1.04 -25.42
C ALA A 463 -16.73 0.60 -24.75
N MET A 464 -15.57 0.91 -25.34
CA MET A 464 -14.27 0.59 -24.74
C MET A 464 -14.04 1.33 -23.42
N SER A 465 -14.40 2.62 -23.33
CA SER A 465 -14.26 3.39 -22.08
C SER A 465 -15.21 2.86 -21.00
N LEU A 466 -16.48 2.64 -21.34
CA LEU A 466 -17.49 2.09 -20.43
C LEU A 466 -17.07 0.70 -19.92
N LEU A 467 -16.61 -0.17 -20.81
CA LEU A 467 -16.11 -1.49 -20.45
C LEU A 467 -14.90 -1.40 -19.52
N THR A 468 -13.97 -0.47 -19.80
CA THR A 468 -12.82 -0.21 -18.94
C THR A 468 -13.27 0.19 -17.53
N ILE A 469 -14.16 1.17 -17.41
CA ILE A 469 -14.69 1.63 -16.11
C ILE A 469 -15.43 0.49 -15.39
N PHE A 470 -16.26 -0.27 -16.10
CA PHE A 470 -17.02 -1.39 -15.54
C PHE A 470 -16.11 -2.49 -15.01
N ILE A 471 -15.10 -2.90 -15.78
CA ILE A 471 -14.11 -3.89 -15.36
C ILE A 471 -13.34 -3.37 -14.15
N MET A 472 -12.89 -2.11 -14.19
CA MET A 472 -12.15 -1.49 -13.09
C MET A 472 -12.94 -1.41 -11.79
N TYR A 473 -14.23 -1.07 -11.89
CA TYR A 473 -15.15 -1.10 -10.77
C TYR A 473 -15.35 -2.52 -10.23
N SER A 474 -15.57 -3.50 -11.11
CA SER A 474 -15.78 -4.90 -10.75
C SER A 474 -14.56 -5.49 -10.04
N ILE A 475 -13.35 -5.25 -10.56
CA ILE A 475 -12.09 -5.68 -9.94
C ILE A 475 -11.93 -4.99 -8.57
N SER A 476 -12.12 -3.67 -8.51
CA SER A 476 -11.98 -2.92 -7.25
C SER A 476 -12.96 -3.41 -6.18
N LYS A 477 -14.21 -3.69 -6.57
CA LYS A 477 -15.25 -4.22 -5.68
C LYS A 477 -14.94 -5.65 -5.22
N GLY A 478 -14.47 -6.50 -6.14
CA GLY A 478 -14.08 -7.88 -5.82
C GLY A 478 -13.00 -7.93 -4.73
N TYR A 479 -12.01 -7.04 -4.80
CA TYR A 479 -10.97 -6.96 -3.78
C TYR A 479 -11.36 -6.15 -2.54
N SER A 480 -12.35 -5.25 -2.61
CA SER A 480 -12.79 -4.48 -1.43
C SER A 480 -13.69 -5.27 -0.48
N TRP A 481 -14.46 -6.25 -0.99
CA TRP A 481 -15.41 -7.02 -0.18
C TRP A 481 -14.74 -7.84 0.93
N GLY A 482 -13.45 -8.16 0.80
CA GLY A 482 -12.68 -8.78 1.87
C GLY A 482 -12.50 -7.92 3.13
N HIS A 483 -12.86 -6.63 3.11
CA HIS A 483 -12.55 -5.69 4.21
C HIS A 483 -13.78 -5.28 5.07
N THR A 484 -15.00 -5.69 4.72
CA THR A 484 -16.25 -5.23 5.36
C THR A 484 -16.99 -6.26 6.21
N ASN A 485 -16.44 -7.46 6.40
CA ASN A 485 -17.02 -8.47 7.28
C ASN A 485 -16.17 -8.66 8.53
#